data_AF-A0A239E2R2-F1
#
_entry.id   AF-A0A239E2R2-F1
#
_cell.length_a   1.000
_cell.length_b   1.000
_cell.length_c   1.000
_cell.angle_alpha   90.00
_cell.angle_beta   90.00
_cell.angle_gamma   90.00
#
_symmetry.space_group_name_H-M   'P 1'
#
loop_
_entity.id
_entity.type
_entity.pdbx_description
1 polymer ?
#
loop_
_entity_poly.entity_id
_entity_poly.type
_entity_poly.pdbx_seq_one_letter_code
_entity_poly.pdbx_strand_id
1 'polypeptide(L)' 'MQLSRSVITRQHVVDLLRLVRLRPEQEARLLALPYPVDFAVAAAAFESVGVSLDTLTDRMGGSP' A
#
# COMPACT_ATOMS: atom_id res chain seq x y z
N MET A 1 0.30 -15.18 -10.20
CA MET A 1 1.13 -14.58 -9.13
C MET A 1 0.35 -14.59 -7.83
N GLN A 2 0.89 -15.17 -6.75
CA GLN A 2 0.22 -15.25 -5.46
C GLN A 2 0.60 -14.04 -4.59
N LEU A 3 0.25 -12.83 -5.06
CA LEU A 3 0.38 -11.58 -4.29
C LEU A 3 -0.47 -11.61 -3.00
N SER A 4 -1.43 -12.54 -2.94
CA SER A 4 -2.33 -12.80 -1.81
C SER A 4 -1.66 -13.33 -0.54
N ARG A 5 -0.34 -13.56 -0.51
CA ARG A 5 0.40 -14.00 0.69
C ARG A 5 1.51 -13.05 1.15
N SER A 6 1.69 -11.91 0.49
CA SER A 6 2.71 -10.94 0.89
C SER A 6 2.23 -10.11 2.07
N VAL A 7 2.97 -10.18 3.16
CA VAL A 7 2.74 -9.37 4.35
C VAL A 7 3.32 -7.97 4.14
N ILE A 8 2.49 -6.95 4.33
CA ILE A 8 2.87 -5.55 4.18
C ILE A 8 3.30 -5.02 5.55
N THR A 9 4.55 -4.56 5.61
CA THR A 9 5.11 -3.92 6.79
C THR A 9 4.87 -2.42 6.76
N ARG A 10 5.02 -1.78 7.92
CA ARG A 10 4.95 -0.31 8.01
C ARG A 10 5.97 0.37 7.09
N GLN A 11 7.16 -0.23 6.93
CA GLN A 11 8.21 0.32 6.08
C GLN A 11 7.81 0.30 4.60
N HIS A 12 7.20 -0.78 4.10
CA HIS A 12 6.66 -0.83 2.74
C HIS A 12 5.66 0.30 2.47
N VAL A 13 4.76 0.57 3.43
CA VAL A 13 3.81 1.67 3.30
C VAL A 13 4.52 3.03 3.30
N VAL A 14 5.47 3.27 4.20
CA VAL A 14 6.25 4.52 4.22
C VAL A 14 6.98 4.75 2.90
N ASP A 15 7.57 3.72 2.32
CA ASP A 15 8.28 3.83 1.04
C ASP A 15 7.31 4.11 -0.12
N LEU A 16 6.13 3.49 -0.12
CA LEU A 16 5.08 3.78 -1.08
C LEU A 16 4.54 5.21 -0.93
N LEU A 17 4.30 5.67 0.30
CA LEU A 17 3.82 7.02 0.61
C LEU A 17 4.76 8.10 0.06
N ARG A 18 6.07 7.87 0.03
CA ARG A 18 7.02 8.82 -0.59
C ARG A 18 6.83 9.00 -2.09
N LEU A 19 6.27 7.98 -2.76
CA LEU A 19 6.07 7.94 -4.20
C LEU A 19 4.70 8.47 -4.61
N VAL A 20 3.68 8.36 -3.75
CA VAL A 20 2.35 8.94 -3.97
C VAL A 20 2.20 10.24 -3.21
N ARG A 21 1.89 11.34 -3.91
CA ARG A 21 1.65 12.66 -3.30
C ARG A 21 0.29 12.72 -2.60
N LEU A 22 0.16 12.00 -1.49
CA LEU A 22 -1.05 11.99 -0.67
C LEU A 22 -1.10 13.21 0.25
N ARG A 23 -2.31 13.54 0.70
CA ARG A 23 -2.49 14.55 1.76
C ARG A 23 -2.06 13.96 3.10
N PRO A 24 -1.57 14.76 4.06
CA PRO A 24 -1.13 14.28 5.37
C PRO A 24 -2.19 13.44 6.11
N GLU A 25 -3.47 13.77 5.96
CA GLU A 25 -4.60 13.03 6.55
C GLU A 25 -4.75 11.62 5.97
N GLN A 26 -4.49 11.45 4.67
CA GLN A 26 -4.54 10.16 3.98
C GLN A 26 -3.34 9.29 4.36
N GLU A 27 -2.16 9.90 4.47
CA GLU A 27 -0.96 9.21 4.97
C GLU A 27 -1.14 8.71 6.40
N ALA A 28 -1.68 9.55 7.29
CA ALA A 28 -1.92 9.19 8.68
C ALA A 28 -2.88 7.99 8.81
N ARG A 29 -3.92 7.92 7.96
CA ARG A 29 -4.84 6.79 7.90
C ARG A 29 -4.15 5.49 7.49
N LEU A 30 -3.27 5.55 6.50
CA LEU A 30 -2.49 4.38 6.07
C LEU A 30 -1.50 3.96 7.16
N LEU A 31 -0.81 4.92 7.79
CA LEU A 31 0.15 4.63 8.86
C LEU A 31 -0.49 4.10 10.16
N ALA A 32 -1.81 4.26 10.32
CA ALA A 32 -2.57 3.74 11.46
C ALA A 32 -3.01 2.28 11.31
N LEU A 33 -2.74 1.63 10.17
CA LEU A 33 -3.05 0.22 9.96
C LEU A 33 -2.30 -0.68 10.97
N PRO A 34 -2.90 -1.82 11.37
CA PRO A 34 -2.27 -2.76 12.30
C PRO A 34 -1.21 -3.59 11.59
N TYR A 35 0.00 -3.05 11.44
CA TYR A 35 1.13 -3.75 10.82
C TYR A 35 1.67 -4.89 11.71
N PRO A 36 2.13 -6.01 11.14
CA PRO A 36 2.05 -6.37 9.71
C PRO A 36 0.60 -6.65 9.26
N VAL A 37 0.26 -6.24 8.03
CA VAL A 37 -1.08 -6.38 7.47
C VAL A 37 -1.04 -7.14 6.15
N ASP A 38 -2.07 -7.92 5.84
CA ASP A 38 -2.18 -8.62 4.56
C ASP A 38 -2.26 -7.64 3.39
N PHE A 39 -1.68 -8.02 2.24
CA PHE A 39 -1.71 -7.23 1.02
C PHE A 39 -3.13 -6.81 0.62
N ALA A 40 -4.12 -7.69 0.71
CA ALA A 40 -5.50 -7.37 0.36
C ALA A 40 -6.10 -6.25 1.23
N VAL A 41 -5.78 -6.26 2.53
CA VAL A 41 -6.24 -5.24 3.47
C VAL A 41 -5.50 -3.92 3.25
N ALA A 42 -4.19 -3.98 3.00
CA ALA A 42 -3.41 -2.79 2.64
C ALA A 42 -3.95 -2.17 1.35
N ALA A 43 -4.17 -2.99 0.32
CA ALA A 43 -4.65 -2.55 -0.98
C ALA A 43 -6.03 -1.86 -0.89
N ALA A 44 -6.97 -2.45 -0.15
CA ALA A 44 -8.27 -1.81 0.10
C ALA A 44 -8.13 -0.45 0.82
N ALA A 45 -7.18 -0.32 1.75
CA ALA A 45 -6.91 0.95 2.42
C ALA A 45 -6.32 2.00 1.46
N PHE A 46 -5.41 1.60 0.55
CA PHE A 46 -4.87 2.47 -0.49
C PHE A 46 -5.92 2.91 -1.52
N GLU A 47 -6.80 2.00 -1.95
CA GLU A 47 -7.92 2.34 -2.84
C GLU A 47 -8.85 3.37 -2.19
N SER A 48 -9.11 3.24 -0.88
CA SER A 48 -9.96 4.19 -0.14
C SER A 48 -9.43 5.63 -0.11
N VAL A 49 -8.13 5.83 -0.38
CA VAL A 49 -7.50 7.15 -0.49
C VAL A 49 -7.21 7.56 -1.93
N GLY A 50 -7.67 6.78 -2.92
CA GLY A 50 -7.55 7.07 -4.34
C GLY A 50 -6.27 6.55 -4.99
N VAL A 51 -5.55 5.62 -4.36
CA VAL A 51 -4.37 4.97 -4.95
C VAL A 51 -4.77 3.62 -5.53
N SER A 52 -4.69 3.47 -6.85
CA SER A 52 -5.04 2.22 -7.54
C SER A 52 -4.05 1.10 -7.24
N LEU A 53 -4.59 -0.12 -7.19
CA LEU A 53 -3.84 -1.36 -7.02
C LEU A 53 -2.82 -1.61 -8.15
N ASP A 54 -3.08 -1.12 -9.36
CA ASP A 54 -2.11 -1.16 -10.48
C ASP A 54 -0.85 -0.34 -10.14
N THR A 55 -1.05 0.82 -9.52
CA THR A 55 0.03 1.69 -9.07
C THR A 55 0.86 1.07 -7.95
N LEU A 56 0.27 0.18 -7.15
CA LEU A 56 0.96 -0.59 -6.12
C LEU A 56 1.69 -1.81 -6.70
N THR A 57 1.06 -2.50 -7.66
CA THR A 57 1.59 -3.72 -8.28
C THR A 57 2.78 -3.44 -9.17
N ASP A 58 2.71 -2.37 -10.00
CA ASP A 58 3.84 -1.89 -10.81
C ASP A 58 5.06 -1.53 -9.94
N ARG A 59 4.83 -1.12 -8.69
CA ARG A 59 5.88 -0.62 -7.79
C ARG A 59 6.40 -1.64 -6.79
N MET A 60 5.65 -2.70 -6.49
CA MET A 60 6.08 -3.78 -5.60
C MET A 60 6.71 -4.97 -6.31
N GLY A 61 6.70 -5.02 -7.65
CA GLY A 61 7.53 -5.96 -8.42
C GLY A 61 6.80 -6.76 -9.51
N GLY A 62 6.13 -6.07 -10.43
CA GLY A 62 5.52 -6.71 -11.61
C GLY A 62 5.90 -6.00 -12.91
N SER A 63 7.12 -6.18 -13.39
CA SER A 63 7.35 -6.14 -14.84
C SER A 63 6.89 -7.50 -15.39
N PRO A 64 6.14 -7.55 -16.51
CA PRO A 64 5.53 -8.79 -17.05
C PRO A 64 6.55 -9.89 -17.35
#